data_AF-A0A2E9WQ53-F1
#
_entry.id   AF-A0A2E9WQ53-F1
#
_cell.length_a   1.000
_cell.length_b   1.000
_cell.length_c   1.000
_cell.angle_alpha   90.00
_cell.angle_beta   90.00
_cell.angle_gamma   90.00
#
_symmetry.space_group_name_H-M   'P 1'
#
loop_
_entity.id
_entity.type
_entity.pdbx_description
1 polymer ?
#
loop_
_entity_poly.entity_id
_entity_poly.type
_entity_poly.pdbx_seq_one_letter_code
_entity_poly.pdbx_strand_id
1 'polypeptide(L)'
;MGIFKKYKTTILIIAIAIMAGVAYTILFGGEDSTLLVSERQDNAASVEESSLLTFLLDLRSVKLDENIFSDPVFKSLEDFGQELTAEPIGRENPFAPIGITSSDEE
;
A
#
# COMPACT_ATOMS: atom_id res chain seq x y z
N MET A 1 18.12 51.78 44.37
CA MET A 1 17.71 50.39 44.09
C MET A 1 16.43 50.04 44.88
N GLY A 2 15.30 50.70 44.60
CA GLY A 2 14.06 50.62 45.41
C GLY A 2 12.82 50.08 44.69
N ILE A 3 12.91 49.94 43.36
CA ILE A 3 11.82 49.49 42.48
C ILE A 3 11.64 47.97 42.57
N PHE A 4 12.74 47.23 42.79
CA PHE A 4 12.76 45.76 42.77
C PHE A 4 12.06 45.07 43.94
N LYS A 5 11.82 45.75 45.07
CA LYS A 5 11.21 45.12 46.26
C LYS A 5 9.68 45.14 46.24
N LYS A 6 9.05 46.23 45.77
CA LYS A 6 7.58 46.34 45.72
C LYS A 6 6.99 45.55 44.56
N TYR A 7 7.64 45.58 43.40
CA TYR A 7 7.22 44.82 42.22
C TYR A 7 7.77 43.40 42.20
N LYS A 8 8.51 42.95 43.22
CA LYS A 8 9.08 41.59 43.28
C LYS A 8 8.00 40.53 43.07
N THR A 9 6.87 40.66 43.75
CA THR A 9 5.74 39.74 43.64
C THR A 9 5.05 39.86 42.28
N THR A 10 4.85 41.08 41.78
CA THR A 10 4.24 41.33 40.46
C THR A 10 5.11 40.78 39.31
N ILE A 11 6.42 40.99 39.37
CA ILE A 11 7.40 40.46 38.41
C ILE A 11 7.45 38.93 38.47
N LEU A 12 7.37 38.34 39.66
CA LEU A 12 7.33 36.89 39.83
C LEU A 12 6.05 36.28 39.24
N ILE A 13 4.89 36.91 39.42
CA ILE A 13 3.62 36.48 38.82
C ILE A 13 3.68 36.57 37.29
N ILE A 14 4.20 37.68 36.75
CA ILE A 14 4.35 37.86 35.29
C ILE A 14 5.33 36.83 34.71
N ALA A 15 6.44 36.56 35.40
CA ALA A 15 7.41 35.55 34.97
C ALA A 15 6.79 34.14 34.94
N ILE A 16 5.97 33.79 35.94
CA ILE A 16 5.25 32.52 35.99
C ILE A 16 4.19 32.45 34.87
N ALA A 17 3.46 33.53 34.61
CA ALA A 17 2.46 33.57 33.55
C ALA A 17 3.09 33.41 32.15
N ILE A 18 4.25 34.04 31.91
CA ILE A 18 5.02 33.86 30.67
C ILE A 18 5.53 32.42 30.57
N MET A 19 6.08 31.87 31.67
CA MET A 19 6.59 30.50 31.68
C MET A 19 5.47 29.47 31.44
N ALA A 20 4.29 29.68 32.00
CA ALA A 20 3.10 28.88 31.75
C ALA A 20 2.60 29.00 30.30
N GLY A 21 2.65 30.21 29.73
CA GLY A 21 2.31 30.44 28.32
C GLY A 21 3.25 29.70 27.36
N VAL A 22 4.57 29.74 27.63
CA VAL A 22 5.57 29.00 26.83
C VAL A 22 5.41 27.49 27.01
N ALA A 23 5.16 27.01 28.22
CA ALA A 23 4.87 25.60 28.46
C ALA A 23 3.60 25.15 27.72
N TYR A 24 2.56 26.00 27.68
CA TYR A 24 1.34 25.72 26.93
C TYR A 24 1.61 25.66 25.42
N THR A 25 2.40 26.57 24.84
CA THR A 25 2.74 26.50 23.41
C THR A 25 3.59 25.28 23.04
N ILE A 26 4.42 24.77 23.97
CA ILE A 26 5.20 23.53 23.74
C ILE A 26 4.31 22.29 23.85
N LEU A 27 3.35 22.28 24.78
CA LEU A 27 2.50 21.11 25.04
C LEU A 27 1.25 21.04 24.15
N PHE A 28 0.73 22.18 23.68
CA PHE A 28 -0.51 22.29 22.91
C PHE A 28 -0.37 23.05 21.59
N GLY A 29 0.80 23.62 21.28
CA GLY A 29 1.07 24.35 20.04
C GLY A 29 1.70 23.49 18.94
N GLY A 30 1.24 22.25 18.80
CA GLY A 30 1.57 21.39 17.66
C GLY A 30 0.68 21.76 16.46
N GLU A 31 1.31 21.92 15.30
CA GLU A 31 0.78 22.50 14.08
C GLU A 31 -0.56 21.91 13.58
N ASP A 32 -1.42 22.80 13.09
CA ASP A 32 -2.49 22.49 12.14
C ASP A 32 -1.85 22.03 10.81
N SER A 33 -1.42 20.78 10.77
CA SER A 33 -1.07 20.09 9.53
C SER A 33 -1.80 18.75 9.52
N THR A 34 -3.03 18.78 8.99
CA THR A 34 -3.69 17.65 8.30
C THR A 34 -3.16 16.27 8.69
N LEU A 35 -3.44 15.83 9.91
CA LEU A 35 -3.22 14.44 10.29
C LEU A 35 -4.54 13.74 10.05
N LEU A 36 -4.56 12.89 9.03
CA LEU A 36 -5.61 11.92 8.77
C LEU A 36 -5.93 11.22 10.08
N VAL A 37 -7.04 11.60 10.71
CA VAL A 37 -7.67 10.78 11.73
C VAL A 37 -8.19 9.56 10.97
N SER A 38 -7.34 8.55 10.85
CA SER A 38 -7.82 7.18 10.75
C SER A 38 -8.53 6.91 12.07
N GLU A 39 -9.84 6.84 12.00
CA GLU A 39 -10.69 6.28 13.03
C GLU A 39 -10.01 5.00 13.54
N ARG A 40 -9.74 4.97 14.83
CA ARG A 40 -9.15 3.82 15.53
C ARG A 40 -10.14 2.66 15.40
N GLN A 41 -10.00 1.87 14.35
CA GLN A 41 -10.56 0.52 14.28
C GLN A 41 -9.49 -0.45 14.77
N ASP A 42 -9.69 -0.87 16.02
CA ASP A 42 -9.12 -2.02 16.72
C ASP A 42 -8.04 -2.81 15.98
N ASN A 43 -6.77 -2.61 16.36
CA ASN A 43 -5.64 -3.55 16.50
C ASN A 43 -5.43 -4.72 15.48
N ALA A 44 -6.18 -4.81 14.39
CA ALA A 44 -6.11 -5.84 13.35
C ALA A 44 -5.48 -5.29 12.06
N ALA A 45 -5.68 -4.01 11.75
CA ALA A 45 -5.11 -3.37 10.55
C ALA A 45 -3.56 -3.23 10.61
N SER A 46 -2.98 -3.10 11.81
CA SER A 46 -1.52 -2.95 11.95
C SER A 46 -0.72 -4.21 11.56
N VAL A 47 -1.33 -5.39 11.72
CA VAL A 47 -0.70 -6.67 11.33
C VAL A 47 -0.72 -6.81 9.81
N GLU A 48 -1.84 -6.48 9.16
CA GLU A 48 -2.02 -6.58 7.71
C GLU A 48 -1.14 -5.58 6.96
N GLU A 49 -1.04 -4.33 7.42
CA GLU A 49 -0.16 -3.31 6.83
C GLU A 49 1.32 -3.71 6.88
N SER A 50 1.77 -4.31 7.99
CA SER A 50 3.15 -4.79 8.13
C SER A 50 3.47 -5.94 7.18
N SER A 51 2.51 -6.85 6.97
CA SER A 51 2.65 -7.99 6.07
C SER A 51 2.73 -7.57 4.60
N LEU A 52 1.94 -6.57 4.21
CA LEU A 52 1.96 -5.97 2.88
C LEU A 52 3.31 -5.28 2.61
N LEU A 53 3.80 -4.47 3.56
CA LEU A 53 5.09 -3.80 3.43
C LEU A 53 6.26 -4.78 3.35
N THR A 54 6.21 -5.87 4.12
CA THR A 54 7.20 -6.95 4.05
C THR A 54 7.18 -7.62 2.68
N PHE A 55 6.00 -7.97 2.18
CA PHE A 55 5.84 -8.55 0.85
C PHE A 55 6.30 -7.61 -0.28
N LEU A 56 6.04 -6.31 -0.18
CA LEU A 56 6.56 -5.32 -1.13
C LEU A 56 8.09 -5.20 -1.07
N LEU A 57 8.70 -5.30 0.12
CA LEU A 57 10.15 -5.33 0.25
C LEU A 57 10.73 -6.59 -0.40
N ASP A 58 10.08 -7.74 -0.21
CA ASP A 58 10.49 -9.01 -0.81
C ASP A 58 10.42 -8.93 -2.33
N LEU A 59 9.31 -8.44 -2.89
CA LEU A 59 9.16 -8.23 -4.34
C LEU A 59 10.19 -7.23 -4.90
N ARG A 60 10.53 -6.17 -4.15
CA ARG A 60 11.59 -5.23 -4.55
C ARG A 60 12.98 -5.91 -4.57
N SER A 61 13.19 -6.92 -3.74
CA SER A 61 14.45 -7.68 -3.70
C SER A 61 14.60 -8.63 -4.89
N VAL A 62 13.48 -9.04 -5.51
CA VAL A 62 13.49 -9.88 -6.71
C VAL A 62 14.03 -9.06 -7.89
N LYS A 63 15.26 -9.36 -8.27
CA LYS A 63 15.85 -8.90 -9.53
C LYS A 63 15.87 -10.07 -10.50
N LEU A 64 15.23 -9.90 -11.65
CA LEU A 64 15.42 -10.83 -12.77
C LEU A 64 16.80 -10.57 -13.36
N ASP A 65 17.59 -11.64 -13.45
CA ASP A 65 18.87 -11.62 -14.16
C ASP A 65 18.61 -11.91 -15.64
N GLU A 66 18.69 -10.88 -16.48
CA GLU A 66 18.49 -11.01 -17.92
C GLU A 66 19.68 -11.69 -18.63
N ASN A 67 20.80 -11.89 -17.94
CA ASN A 67 21.98 -12.53 -18.53
C ASN A 67 21.73 -14.00 -18.87
N ILE A 68 20.76 -14.66 -18.21
CA ILE A 68 20.37 -16.04 -18.54
C ILE A 68 19.90 -16.17 -19.99
N PHE A 69 19.24 -15.15 -20.54
CA PHE A 69 18.77 -15.14 -21.94
C PHE A 69 19.91 -14.92 -22.94
N SER A 70 21.07 -14.45 -22.47
CA SER A 70 22.26 -14.26 -23.30
C SER A 70 23.14 -15.51 -23.40
N ASP A 71 22.96 -16.47 -22.48
CA ASP A 71 23.71 -17.72 -22.40
C ASP A 71 23.54 -18.55 -23.70
N PRO A 72 24.65 -19.01 -24.32
CA PRO A 72 24.60 -19.91 -25.47
C PRO A 72 23.75 -21.17 -25.24
N VAL A 73 23.72 -21.69 -24.00
CA VAL A 73 22.89 -22.84 -23.61
C VAL A 73 21.41 -22.49 -23.71
N PHE A 74 20.99 -21.34 -23.18
CA PHE A 74 19.60 -20.88 -23.28
C PHE A 74 19.19 -20.68 -24.74
N LYS A 75 20.09 -20.13 -25.57
CA LYS A 75 19.85 -19.94 -27.01
C LYS A 75 19.83 -21.24 -27.83
N SER A 76 20.39 -22.32 -27.29
CA SER A 76 20.39 -23.64 -27.93
C SER A 76 19.15 -24.48 -27.62
N LEU A 77 18.26 -23.98 -26.74
CA LEU A 77 17.02 -24.67 -26.43
C LEU A 77 16.10 -24.68 -27.65
N GLU A 78 15.69 -25.88 -28.04
CA GLU A 78 14.73 -26.11 -29.11
C GLU A 78 13.33 -26.23 -28.51
N ASP A 79 12.34 -25.62 -29.16
CA ASP A 79 10.94 -25.79 -28.78
C ASP A 79 10.44 -27.15 -29.26
N PHE A 80 9.99 -27.99 -28.32
CA PHE A 80 9.42 -29.31 -28.61
C PHE A 80 7.90 -29.28 -28.75
N GLY A 81 7.31 -28.09 -28.86
CA GLY A 81 5.89 -27.92 -29.15
C GLY A 81 5.50 -28.64 -30.45
N GLN A 82 4.50 -29.50 -30.35
CA GLN A 82 3.88 -30.10 -31.53
C GLN A 82 2.79 -29.17 -32.06
N GLU A 83 2.79 -28.90 -33.36
CA GLU A 83 1.69 -28.21 -34.00
C GLU A 83 0.41 -29.05 -33.87
N LEU A 84 -0.58 -28.49 -33.18
CA LEU A 84 -1.87 -29.16 -33.03
C LEU A 84 -2.62 -29.04 -34.35
N THR A 85 -2.75 -30.17 -35.05
CA THR A 85 -3.67 -30.27 -36.18
C THR A 85 -5.08 -29.98 -35.69
N ALA A 86 -5.83 -29.15 -36.42
CA ALA A 86 -7.22 -28.87 -36.10
C ALA A 86 -8.01 -30.20 -36.10
N GLU A 87 -8.53 -30.58 -34.94
CA GLU A 87 -9.45 -31.70 -34.84
C GLU A 87 -10.79 -31.31 -35.46
N PRO A 88 -11.48 -32.22 -36.16
CA PRO A 88 -12.82 -31.94 -36.66
C PRO A 88 -13.72 -31.54 -35.48
N ILE A 89 -14.55 -30.52 -35.70
CA ILE A 89 -15.59 -30.13 -34.75
C ILE A 89 -16.36 -31.39 -34.32
N GLY A 90 -16.55 -31.53 -33.01
CA GLY A 90 -17.17 -32.72 -32.43
C GLY A 90 -18.52 -33.05 -33.07
N ARG A 91 -19.01 -34.26 -32.84
CA ARG A 91 -20.33 -34.67 -33.34
C ARG A 91 -21.41 -33.74 -32.78
N GLU A 92 -22.42 -33.45 -33.59
CA GLU A 92 -23.65 -32.82 -33.11
C GLU A 92 -24.16 -33.57 -31.86
N ASN A 93 -24.57 -32.81 -30.85
CA ASN A 93 -25.03 -33.37 -29.59
C ASN A 93 -26.26 -34.25 -29.82
N PRO A 94 -26.19 -35.59 -29.62
CA PRO A 94 -27.32 -36.48 -29.85
C PRO A 94 -28.43 -36.32 -28.81
N PHE A 95 -28.19 -35.51 -27.77
CA PHE A 95 -29.17 -35.10 -26.75
C PHE A 95 -29.69 -33.68 -26.95
N ALA A 96 -29.38 -33.02 -28.09
CA ALA A 96 -29.93 -31.70 -28.40
C ALA A 96 -31.47 -31.78 -28.48
N PRO A 97 -32.20 -30.86 -27.83
CA PRO A 97 -33.64 -30.79 -27.97
C PRO A 97 -34.05 -30.62 -29.44
N ILE A 98 -34.85 -31.54 -29.95
CA ILE A 98 -35.47 -31.45 -31.27
C ILE A 98 -36.36 -30.19 -31.32
N GLY A 99 -35.97 -29.20 -32.12
CA GLY A 99 -36.74 -27.97 -32.35
C GLY A 99 -36.01 -26.65 -32.08
N ILE A 100 -34.79 -26.68 -31.53
CA ILE A 100 -33.91 -25.50 -31.51
C ILE A 100 -32.93 -25.58 -32.69
N THR A 101 -33.39 -25.24 -33.88
CA THR A 101 -32.47 -24.93 -34.97
C THR A 101 -31.77 -23.63 -34.60
N SER A 102 -30.45 -23.65 -34.47
CA SER A 102 -29.61 -22.46 -34.34
C SER A 102 -29.60 -21.73 -35.68
N SER A 103 -30.71 -21.05 -35.98
CA SER A 103 -30.91 -20.19 -37.14
C SER A 103 -30.81 -18.71 -36.75
N ASP A 104 -30.04 -18.40 -35.70
CA ASP A 104 -29.76 -17.03 -35.29
C ASP A 104 -28.29 -16.92 -34.86
N GLU A 105 -27.37 -16.80 -35.82
CA GLU A 105 -26.13 -15.98 -35.72
C GLU A 105 -25.68 -15.66 -37.17
N GLU A 106 -26.14 -14.51 -37.68
CA GLU A 106 -25.54 -13.76 -38.81
C GLU A 106 -24.72 -12.59 -38.23
#